data_AF-A0A2E9U4J5-F1
#
_entry.id   AF-A0A2E9U4J5-F1
#
_cell.length_a   1.000
_cell.length_b   1.000
_cell.length_c   1.000
_cell.angle_alpha   90.00
_cell.angle_beta   90.00
_cell.angle_gamma   90.00
#
_symmetry.space_group_name_H-M   'P 1'
#
loop_
_entity.id
_entity.type
_entity.pdbx_description
1 polymer ?
#
loop_
_entity_poly.entity_id
_entity_poly.type
_entity_poly.pdbx_seq_one_letter_code
_entity_poly.pdbx_strand_id
1 'polypeptide(L)'
;MLKNRKSQGLPIQVIIIAVIGLFVLAVSLYIFSTQSGKAASSLESCYTRGGECGDVGCSGSQIRLRDVECPTDEGKICCITIKKQDKE
;
A
#
# COMPACT_ATOMS: atom_id res chain seq x y z
N MET A 1 17.84 -39.15 -44.66
CA MET A 1 16.77 -38.41 -43.94
C MET A 1 17.39 -37.23 -43.19
N LEU A 2 17.54 -36.07 -43.84
CA LEU A 2 18.04 -34.86 -43.18
C LEU A 2 16.85 -34.14 -42.57
N LYS A 3 16.72 -34.28 -41.24
CA LYS A 3 15.72 -33.61 -40.41
C LYS A 3 15.97 -32.10 -40.48
N ASN A 4 15.25 -31.45 -41.38
CA ASN A 4 15.22 -30.00 -41.51
C ASN A 4 14.67 -29.42 -40.21
N ARG A 5 15.55 -29.09 -39.26
CA ARG A 5 15.20 -28.25 -38.11
C ARG A 5 14.94 -26.86 -38.68
N LYS A 6 13.72 -26.65 -39.19
CA LYS A 6 13.16 -25.31 -39.31
C LYS A 6 13.23 -24.74 -37.91
N SER A 7 14.21 -23.87 -37.67
CA SER A 7 14.24 -22.98 -36.54
C SER A 7 12.84 -22.41 -36.45
N GLN A 8 12.09 -22.84 -35.44
CA GLN A 8 10.87 -22.17 -35.01
C GLN A 8 11.36 -20.85 -34.40
N GLY A 9 11.84 -19.94 -35.25
CA GLY A 9 12.11 -18.58 -34.87
C GLY A 9 10.77 -18.07 -34.41
N LEU A 10 10.66 -17.79 -33.10
CA LEU A 10 9.51 -17.05 -32.60
C LEU A 10 9.34 -15.85 -33.55
N PRO A 11 8.14 -15.64 -34.11
CA PRO A 11 7.93 -14.54 -35.03
C PRO A 11 8.40 -13.28 -34.31
N ILE A 12 9.30 -12.50 -34.92
CA ILE A 12 9.87 -11.29 -34.30
C ILE A 12 8.75 -10.38 -33.77
N GLN A 13 7.60 -10.39 -34.44
CA GLN A 13 6.36 -9.73 -34.00
C GLN A 13 5.90 -10.13 -32.60
N VAL A 14 5.98 -11.41 -32.23
CA VAL A 14 5.60 -11.90 -30.90
C VAL A 14 6.53 -11.34 -29.82
N ILE A 15 7.83 -11.25 -30.12
CA ILE A 15 8.81 -10.65 -29.20
C ILE A 15 8.50 -9.17 -28.99
N ILE A 16 8.19 -8.44 -30.06
CA ILE A 16 7.82 -7.02 -30.00
C ILE A 16 6.57 -6.82 -29.13
N ILE A 17 5.52 -7.60 -29.36
CA ILE A 17 4.27 -7.50 -28.58
C ILE A 17 4.51 -7.85 -27.10
N ALA A 18 5.33 -8.88 -26.82
CA ALA A 18 5.68 -9.26 -25.47
C ALA A 18 6.42 -8.14 -24.73
N VAL A 19 7.38 -7.48 -25.38
CA VAL A 19 8.13 -6.35 -24.80
C VAL A 19 7.22 -5.15 -24.53
N ILE A 20 6.33 -4.81 -25.47
CA ILE A 20 5.36 -3.72 -25.28
C ILE A 20 4.43 -4.03 -24.10
N GLY A 21 3.91 -5.26 -24.01
CA GLY A 21 3.06 -5.69 -22.89
C GLY A 21 3.79 -5.60 -21.54
N LEU A 22 5.04 -6.03 -21.49
CA LEU A 22 5.88 -5.94 -20.29
C LEU A 22 6.12 -4.49 -19.87
N PHE A 23 6.34 -3.59 -20.85
CA PHE A 23 6.53 -2.17 -20.59
C PHE A 23 5.27 -1.52 -19.99
N VAL A 24 4.10 -1.76 -20.59
CA VAL A 24 2.82 -1.24 -20.08
C VAL A 24 2.53 -1.76 -18.67
N LEU A 25 2.81 -3.04 -18.42
CA LEU A 25 2.66 -3.64 -17.09
C LEU A 25 3.58 -2.98 -16.06
N ALA A 26 4.85 -2.75 -16.41
CA ALA A 26 5.80 -2.07 -15.53
C ALA A 26 5.35 -0.64 -15.17
N VAL A 27 4.89 0.14 -16.16
CA VAL A 27 4.35 1.50 -15.94
C VAL A 27 3.11 1.46 -15.05
N SER A 28 2.20 0.51 -15.29
CA SER A 28 0.99 0.34 -14.48
C SER A 28 1.33 0.02 -13.03
N LEU A 29 2.26 -0.91 -12.79
CA LEU A 29 2.74 -1.24 -11.45
C LEU A 29 3.39 -0.03 -10.76
N TYR A 30 4.14 0.80 -11.50
CA TYR A 30 4.74 2.01 -10.94
C TYR A 30 3.67 3.03 -10.50
N ILE A 31 2.64 3.26 -11.32
CA ILE A 31 1.53 4.14 -10.97
C ILE A 31 0.74 3.59 -9.77
N PHE A 32 0.45 2.29 -9.76
CA PHE A 32 -0.23 1.66 -8.63
C PHE A 32 0.60 1.68 -7.36
N SER A 33 1.91 1.46 -7.43
CA SER A 33 2.81 1.53 -6.28
C SER A 33 2.83 2.94 -5.68
N THR A 34 2.92 3.97 -6.52
CA THR A 34 2.93 5.37 -6.07
C THR A 34 1.60 5.84 -5.49
N GLN A 35 0.45 5.42 -6.05
CA GLN A 35 -0.85 5.74 -5.48
C GLN A 35 -1.20 4.89 -4.24
N SER A 36 -0.90 3.60 -4.26
CA SER A 36 -1.15 2.70 -3.12
C SER A 36 -0.30 3.10 -1.92
N GLY A 37 0.93 3.57 -2.11
CA GLY A 37 1.74 4.13 -1.03
C GLY A 37 1.06 5.32 -0.36
N LYS A 38 0.53 6.27 -1.14
CA LYS A 38 -0.21 7.43 -0.62
C LYS A 38 -1.52 7.03 0.08
N ALA A 39 -2.22 6.04 -0.46
CA ALA A 39 -3.43 5.50 0.15
C ALA A 39 -3.11 4.77 1.46
N ALA A 40 -2.05 3.95 1.50
CA ALA A 40 -1.59 3.27 2.71
C ALA A 40 -1.22 4.27 3.81
N SER A 41 -0.45 5.32 3.47
CA SER A 41 -0.13 6.40 4.42
C SER A 41 -1.38 7.15 4.92
N SER A 42 -2.44 7.22 4.12
CA SER A 42 -3.72 7.83 4.54
C SER A 42 -4.55 6.91 5.44
N LEU A 43 -4.53 5.59 5.18
CA LEU A 43 -5.19 4.58 6.01
C LEU A 43 -4.49 4.33 7.35
N GLU A 44 -3.18 4.58 7.41
CA GLU A 44 -2.40 4.47 8.65
C GLU A 44 -2.55 5.70 9.55
N SER A 45 -3.25 6.76 9.13
CA SER A 45 -3.44 7.92 9.98
C SER A 45 -4.36 7.64 11.17
N CYS A 46 -4.01 8.21 12.34
CA CYS A 46 -4.78 8.08 13.58
C CYS A 46 -6.27 8.43 13.40
N TYR A 47 -6.55 9.43 12.58
CA TYR A 47 -7.90 9.90 12.26
C TYR A 47 -8.73 8.84 11.54
N THR A 48 -8.16 8.09 10.59
CA THR A 48 -8.87 7.02 9.88
C THR A 48 -9.26 5.87 10.81
N ARG A 49 -8.51 5.66 11.90
CA ARG A 49 -8.84 4.68 12.94
C ARG A 49 -9.80 5.21 14.01
N GLY A 50 -10.36 6.41 13.83
CA GLY A 50 -11.27 7.04 14.79
C GLY A 50 -10.57 7.57 16.04
N GLY A 51 -9.28 7.86 15.93
CA GLY A 51 -8.47 8.46 17.00
C GLY A 51 -8.17 9.93 16.77
N GLU A 52 -7.68 10.57 17.83
CA GLU A 52 -7.21 11.94 17.83
C GLU A 52 -5.71 11.97 18.19
N CYS A 53 -4.99 12.91 17.58
CA CYS A 53 -3.57 13.14 17.85
C CYS A 53 -3.43 14.10 19.04
N GLY A 54 -2.86 13.60 20.14
CA GLY A 54 -2.68 14.38 21.37
C GLY A 54 -1.21 14.57 21.75
N ASP A 55 -0.92 15.71 22.37
CA ASP A 55 0.34 15.97 23.05
C ASP A 55 0.31 15.32 24.43
N VAL A 56 1.24 14.39 24.69
CA VAL A 56 1.48 13.74 26.00
C VAL A 56 0.27 13.06 26.68
N GLY A 57 0.10 11.77 26.37
CA GLY A 57 -0.80 10.87 27.10
C GLY A 57 -2.24 10.88 26.56
N CYS A 58 -2.86 9.71 26.51
CA CYS A 58 -4.27 9.60 26.15
C CYS A 58 -5.12 9.84 27.40
N SER A 59 -6.16 10.67 27.30
CA SER A 59 -6.98 11.01 28.47
C SER A 59 -8.08 9.99 28.73
N GLY A 60 -8.29 9.66 30.00
CA GLY A 60 -9.45 8.89 30.47
C GLY A 60 -9.57 7.50 29.86
N SER A 61 -10.61 7.29 29.04
CA SER A 61 -10.94 6.02 28.38
C SER A 61 -10.23 5.81 27.03
N GLN A 62 -9.29 6.67 26.69
CA GLN A 62 -8.55 6.57 25.44
C GLN A 62 -7.30 5.68 25.60
N ILE A 63 -7.00 4.88 24.58
CA ILE A 63 -5.77 4.07 24.54
C ILE A 63 -4.82 4.57 23.46
N ARG A 64 -3.52 4.44 23.77
CA ARG A 64 -2.44 4.77 22.85
C ARG A 64 -2.26 3.64 21.84
N LEU A 65 -2.33 3.96 20.55
CA LEU A 65 -1.82 3.08 19.49
C LEU A 65 -0.33 3.36 19.29
N ARG A 66 0.48 2.30 19.37
CA ARG A 66 1.95 2.38 19.24
C ARG A 66 2.42 2.36 17.78
N ASP A 67 1.65 1.72 16.90
CA ASP A 67 1.94 1.50 15.48
C ASP A 67 1.24 2.50 14.54
N VAL A 68 0.84 3.66 15.05
CA VAL A 68 0.16 4.68 14.24
C VAL A 68 0.78 6.03 14.52
N GLU A 69 1.37 6.61 13.48
CA GLU A 69 2.00 7.92 13.53
C GLU A 69 0.98 9.03 13.21
N CYS A 70 1.11 10.14 13.92
CA CYS A 70 0.34 11.35 13.67
C CYS A 70 1.08 12.17 12.60
N PRO A 71 0.51 12.33 11.38
CA PRO A 71 1.23 12.89 10.24
C PRO A 71 1.56 14.38 10.37
N THR A 72 0.98 15.08 11.35
CA THR A 72 1.03 16.54 11.45
C THR A 72 2.03 17.04 12.50
N ASP A 73 2.50 16.19 13.42
CA ASP A 73 3.32 16.65 14.54
C ASP A 73 4.29 15.57 15.07
N GLU A 74 5.59 15.87 15.00
CA GLU A 74 6.66 15.03 15.56
C GLU A 74 6.49 14.91 17.09
N GLY A 75 6.19 13.70 17.57
CA GLY A 75 6.06 13.42 19.02
C GLY A 75 4.64 13.33 19.55
N LYS A 76 3.60 13.55 18.72
CA LYS A 76 2.21 13.28 19.11
C LYS A 76 1.88 11.80 19.06
N ILE A 77 1.06 11.35 20.01
CA ILE A 77 0.63 9.96 20.11
C ILE A 77 -0.80 9.82 19.59
N CYS A 78 -1.09 8.69 18.95
CA CYS A 78 -2.45 8.39 18.50
C CYS A 78 -3.29 7.84 19.65
N CYS A 79 -4.40 8.51 19.96
CA CYS A 79 -5.33 8.14 21.02
C CYS A 79 -6.70 7.76 20.44
N ILE A 80 -7.12 6.51 20.64
CA ILE A 80 -8.46 6.07 20.22
C ILE A 80 -9.37 5.93 21.43
N THR A 81 -10.65 6.31 21.28
CA THR A 81 -11.65 6.09 22.33
C THR A 81 -12.15 4.65 22.22
N ILE A 82 -11.82 3.79 23.17
CA ILE A 82 -12.49 2.48 23.26
C ILE A 82 -13.87 2.71 23.85
N LYS A 83 -14.91 2.64 23.02
CA LYS A 83 -16.20 2.19 23.54
C LYS A 83 -16.01 0.72 23.90
N LYS A 84 -16.15 0.36 25.18
CA LYS A 84 -16.28 -1.04 25.59
C LYS A 84 -17.31 -1.67 24.65
N GLN A 85 -16.86 -2.56 23.76
CA GLN A 85 -17.77 -3.57 23.24
C GLN A 85 -17.90 -4.58 24.36
N ASP A 86 -18.95 -4.42 25.16
CA ASP A 86 -19.51 -5.51 25.92
C ASP A 86 -19.79 -6.64 24.93
N LYS A 87 -18.95 -7.67 25.04
CA LYS A 87 -19.03 -8.91 24.28
C LYS A 87 -20.19 -9.69 24.90
N GLU A 88 -21.37 -9.62 24.27
CA GLU A 88 -22.50 -10.52 24.55
C GLU A 88 -22.12 -11.99 24.27
#